data_AF-A0A377BCN7-F1
#
_entry.id   AF-A0A377BCN7-F1
#
_cell.length_a   1.000
_cell.length_b   1.000
_cell.length_c   1.000
_cell.angle_alpha   90.00
_cell.angle_beta   90.00
_cell.angle_gamma   90.00
#
_symmetry.space_group_name_H-M   'P 1'
#
loop_
_entity.id
_entity.type
_entity.pdbx_description
1 polymer ?
#
loop_
_entity_poly.entity_id
_entity_poly.type
_entity_poly.pdbx_seq_one_letter_code
_entity_poly.pdbx_strand_id
1 'polypeptide(L)'
;MKKHFAQFYAFITEQQSWFEQHLAADFEQSWDDPVWVCGSNGSGWLRGNGKNKLRFDEIGRTKGIEGRHAVAEDYARFMKALLVLVYRRRNRSISPAVAVATLMILKRWYHSLFEVTGQTHPVYLTTGVIQRSMDNLSAASSLGDPNTANYKGRCVSLQKLVNHQSFTLVTLQYVSDGQYTNQTNLTRKAGKPWR
;
A
#
# COMPACT_ATOMS: atom_id res chain seq x y z
N MET A 1 18.51 -6.02 15.96
CA MET A 1 17.10 -5.69 16.23
C MET A 1 16.87 -4.19 16.47
N LYS A 2 17.48 -3.55 17.48
CA LYS A 2 17.27 -2.09 17.77
C LYS A 2 17.45 -1.16 16.56
N LYS A 3 18.45 -1.42 15.70
CA LYS A 3 18.69 -0.64 14.46
C LYS A 3 17.49 -0.62 13.51
N HIS A 4 16.81 -1.76 13.32
CA HIS A 4 15.68 -1.89 12.40
C HIS A 4 14.46 -1.09 12.86
N PHE A 5 14.18 -1.12 14.16
CA PHE A 5 13.13 -0.28 14.76
C PHE A 5 13.47 1.20 14.67
N ALA A 6 14.73 1.59 14.92
CA ALA A 6 15.17 2.98 14.75
C ALA A 6 15.01 3.45 13.29
N GLN A 7 15.39 2.62 12.31
CA GLN A 7 15.18 2.90 10.88
C GLN A 7 13.70 3.00 10.52
N PHE A 8 12.86 2.13 11.10
CA PHE A 8 11.42 2.19 10.95
C PHE A 8 10.86 3.53 11.45
N TYR A 9 11.17 3.93 12.69
CA TYR A 9 10.66 5.19 13.23
C TYR A 9 11.23 6.42 12.51
N ALA A 10 12.48 6.36 12.05
CA ALA A 10 13.05 7.40 11.20
C ALA A 10 12.26 7.53 9.88
N PHE A 11 11.92 6.40 9.24
CA PHE A 11 11.07 6.39 8.05
C PHE A 11 9.68 6.98 8.34
N ILE A 12 9.02 6.57 9.42
CA ILE A 12 7.71 7.13 9.81
C ILE A 12 7.80 8.65 10.01
N THR A 13 8.80 9.10 10.77
CA THR A 13 9.02 10.53 11.07
C THR A 13 9.26 11.34 9.79
N GLU A 14 10.05 10.81 8.85
CA GLU A 14 10.29 11.46 7.57
C GLU A 14 9.00 11.62 6.76
N GLN A 15 8.20 10.55 6.64
CA GLN A 15 6.97 10.61 5.84
C GLN A 15 5.91 11.50 6.49
N GLN A 16 5.78 11.45 7.82
CA GLN A 16 4.88 12.31 8.59
C GLN A 16 5.27 13.78 8.44
N SER A 17 6.54 14.12 8.67
CA SER A 17 7.02 15.50 8.53
C SER A 17 6.79 16.04 7.12
N TRP A 18 7.01 15.20 6.10
CA TRP A 18 6.76 15.57 4.72
C TRP A 18 5.27 15.80 4.45
N PHE A 19 4.39 14.94 4.97
CA PHE A 19 2.94 15.11 4.88
C PHE A 19 2.48 16.43 5.50
N GLU A 20 2.94 16.76 6.71
CA GLU A 20 2.55 18.00 7.39
C GLU A 20 3.01 19.24 6.61
N GLN A 21 4.22 19.19 6.04
CA GLN A 21 4.78 20.31 5.29
C GLN A 21 4.15 20.53 3.91
N HIS A 22 3.65 19.48 3.26
CA HIS A 22 3.29 19.53 1.82
C HIS A 22 1.85 19.18 1.51
N LEU A 23 1.15 18.46 2.40
CA LEU A 23 -0.17 17.90 2.13
C LEU A 23 -1.24 18.36 3.14
N ALA A 24 -0.86 18.67 4.38
CA ALA A 24 -1.84 18.98 5.42
C ALA A 24 -2.62 20.29 5.17
N ALA A 25 -2.03 21.26 4.46
CA ALA A 25 -2.63 22.58 4.28
C ALA A 25 -3.96 22.58 3.50
N ASP A 26 -4.13 21.66 2.55
CA ASP A 26 -5.34 21.55 1.69
C ASP A 26 -6.08 20.22 1.87
N PHE A 27 -5.72 19.46 2.91
CA PHE A 27 -6.28 18.16 3.23
C PHE A 27 -7.05 18.22 4.56
N GLU A 28 -8.31 17.80 4.53
CA GLU A 28 -9.23 17.93 5.67
C GLU A 28 -8.89 17.03 6.85
N GLN A 29 -8.16 15.94 6.62
CA GLN A 29 -7.78 15.00 7.67
C GLN A 29 -6.32 15.20 8.10
N SER A 30 -6.06 15.00 9.38
CA SER A 30 -4.72 15.04 9.97
C SER A 30 -3.98 13.71 9.78
N TRP A 31 -2.67 13.73 10.06
CA TRP A 31 -1.88 12.50 10.06
C TRP A 31 -2.41 11.46 11.04
N ASP A 32 -2.90 11.86 12.21
CA ASP A 32 -3.31 10.95 13.28
C ASP A 32 -4.71 10.40 13.09
N ASP A 33 -5.54 10.99 12.22
CA ASP A 33 -6.89 10.52 11.96
C ASP A 33 -6.92 9.05 11.51
N PRO A 34 -7.79 8.20 12.10
CA PRO A 34 -7.86 6.78 11.75
C PRO A 34 -8.40 6.56 10.34
N VAL A 35 -9.03 7.57 9.74
CA VAL A 35 -9.67 7.51 8.43
C VAL A 35 -9.33 8.74 7.61
N TRP A 36 -8.88 8.52 6.38
CA TRP A 36 -8.73 9.56 5.35
C TRP A 36 -9.81 9.40 4.29
N VAL A 37 -10.44 10.48 3.85
CA VAL A 37 -11.50 10.44 2.83
C VAL A 37 -10.88 10.70 1.45
N CYS A 38 -11.25 9.89 0.45
CA CYS A 38 -10.73 10.04 -0.90
C CYS A 38 -11.83 9.93 -1.97
N GLY A 39 -11.53 10.49 -3.14
CA GLY A 39 -12.50 10.59 -4.24
C GLY A 39 -13.26 11.91 -4.23
N SER A 40 -14.55 11.89 -4.59
CA SER A 40 -15.36 13.09 -4.79
C SER A 40 -15.57 13.88 -3.51
N ASN A 41 -15.57 13.17 -2.38
CA ASN A 41 -15.67 13.75 -1.03
C ASN A 41 -14.27 13.88 -0.39
N GLY A 42 -13.21 13.60 -1.13
CA GLY A 42 -11.83 13.80 -0.66
C GLY A 42 -11.38 15.25 -0.87
N SER A 43 -10.30 15.59 -0.18
CA SER A 43 -9.63 16.89 -0.20
C SER A 43 -8.16 16.73 -0.61
N GLY A 44 -7.53 17.86 -0.96
CA GLY A 44 -6.14 17.95 -1.40
C GLY A 44 -5.70 16.83 -2.34
N TRP A 45 -4.60 16.18 -1.97
CA TRP A 45 -3.93 15.12 -2.72
C TRP A 45 -4.72 13.80 -2.89
N LEU A 46 -5.84 13.63 -2.17
CA LEU A 46 -6.72 12.46 -2.27
C LEU A 46 -8.06 12.75 -2.96
N ARG A 47 -8.25 13.97 -3.46
CA ARG A 47 -9.41 14.33 -4.27
C ARG A 47 -9.37 13.63 -5.63
N GLY A 48 -10.52 13.15 -6.10
CA GLY A 48 -10.64 12.53 -7.42
C GLY A 48 -12.00 11.88 -7.67
N ASN A 49 -12.04 10.85 -8.51
CA ASN A 49 -13.28 10.13 -8.83
C ASN A 49 -13.59 9.00 -7.82
N GLY A 50 -14.87 8.65 -7.71
CA GLY A 50 -15.39 7.63 -6.80
C GLY A 50 -15.62 8.15 -5.38
N LYS A 51 -16.20 7.34 -4.49
CA LYS A 51 -16.43 7.69 -3.09
C LYS A 51 -15.82 6.61 -2.20
N ASN A 52 -14.70 6.90 -1.53
CA ASN A 52 -13.98 5.92 -0.74
C ASN A 52 -13.43 6.50 0.56
N LYS A 53 -13.13 5.61 1.50
CA LYS A 53 -12.47 5.92 2.77
C LYS A 53 -11.28 5.00 2.96
N LEU A 54 -10.16 5.56 3.38
CA LEU A 54 -8.94 4.86 3.75
C LEU A 54 -8.91 4.77 5.27
N ARG A 55 -9.46 3.69 5.81
CA ARG A 55 -9.42 3.41 7.26
C ARG A 55 -8.15 2.63 7.62
N PHE A 56 -7.35 3.10 8.57
CA PHE A 56 -6.04 2.54 8.90
C PHE A 56 -6.02 1.70 10.18
N ASP A 57 -6.98 1.91 11.07
CA ASP A 57 -7.08 1.29 12.40
C ASP A 57 -7.76 -0.09 12.40
N GLU A 58 -8.46 -0.45 11.32
CA GLU A 58 -9.15 -1.74 11.21
C GLU A 58 -9.06 -2.35 9.80
N ILE A 59 -9.13 -3.68 9.72
CA ILE A 59 -9.43 -4.44 8.51
C ILE A 59 -10.87 -4.92 8.61
N GLY A 60 -11.73 -4.44 7.69
CA GLY A 60 -13.08 -4.97 7.54
C GLY A 60 -13.09 -6.27 6.73
N ARG A 61 -14.26 -6.94 6.70
CA ARG A 61 -14.47 -8.13 5.90
C ARG A 61 -14.10 -7.88 4.43
N THR A 62 -13.22 -8.69 3.88
CA THR A 62 -12.84 -8.63 2.47
C THR A 62 -12.56 -10.03 1.94
N LYS A 63 -12.42 -10.18 0.63
CA LYS A 63 -12.18 -11.48 -0.01
C LYS A 63 -10.93 -12.15 0.60
N GLY A 64 -11.08 -13.32 1.21
CA GLY A 64 -9.97 -14.05 1.85
C GLY A 64 -9.54 -13.52 3.24
N ILE A 65 -10.31 -12.61 3.85
CA ILE A 65 -10.15 -12.18 5.25
C ILE A 65 -11.54 -12.10 5.88
N GLU A 66 -11.79 -12.97 6.84
CA GLU A 66 -13.07 -13.03 7.56
C GLU A 66 -13.09 -12.08 8.76
N GLY A 67 -14.28 -11.62 9.16
CA GLY A 67 -14.44 -10.79 10.34
C GLY A 67 -13.86 -9.37 10.23
N ARG A 68 -13.75 -8.71 11.38
CA ARG A 68 -13.06 -7.42 11.54
C ARG A 68 -11.84 -7.61 12.43
N HIS A 69 -10.73 -6.98 12.06
CA HIS A 69 -9.46 -7.07 12.78
C HIS A 69 -8.95 -5.68 13.13
N ALA A 70 -8.57 -5.45 14.38
CA ALA A 70 -7.86 -4.24 14.76
C ALA A 70 -6.43 -4.26 14.20
N VAL A 71 -5.96 -3.09 13.76
CA VAL A 71 -4.59 -2.91 13.26
C VAL A 71 -3.75 -2.24 14.33
N ALA A 72 -2.59 -2.82 14.65
CA ALA A 72 -1.65 -2.23 15.58
C ALA A 72 -1.16 -0.86 15.10
N GLU A 73 -0.94 0.05 16.06
CA GLU A 73 -0.64 1.46 15.79
C GLU A 73 0.57 1.65 14.86
N ASP A 74 1.68 0.96 15.12
CA ASP A 74 2.88 1.04 14.29
C ASP A 74 2.59 0.59 12.84
N TYR A 75 1.73 -0.41 12.66
CA TYR A 75 1.36 -0.86 11.32
C TYR A 75 0.41 0.14 10.64
N ALA A 76 -0.50 0.78 11.37
CA ALA A 76 -1.34 1.86 10.86
C ALA A 76 -0.48 3.05 10.37
N ARG A 77 0.52 3.46 11.16
CA ARG A 77 1.49 4.50 10.79
C ARG A 77 2.31 4.09 9.56
N PHE A 78 2.72 2.83 9.48
CA PHE A 78 3.39 2.27 8.29
C PHE A 78 2.53 2.37 7.02
N MET A 79 1.24 2.04 7.11
CA MET A 79 0.33 2.15 5.97
C MET A 79 0.20 3.58 5.46
N LYS A 80 0.07 4.56 6.37
CA LYS A 80 0.04 6.00 6.05
C LYS A 80 1.35 6.44 5.39
N ALA A 81 2.48 6.12 6.01
CA ALA A 81 3.81 6.46 5.52
C ALA A 81 4.09 5.88 4.13
N LEU A 82 3.76 4.61 3.88
CA LEU A 82 3.98 4.01 2.57
C LEU A 82 3.05 4.60 1.50
N LEU A 83 1.82 4.97 1.86
CA LEU A 83 0.91 5.65 0.94
C LEU A 83 1.44 7.02 0.52
N VAL A 84 1.94 7.81 1.47
CA VAL A 84 2.61 9.10 1.20
C VAL A 84 3.85 8.90 0.34
N LEU A 85 4.68 7.89 0.62
CA LEU A 85 5.86 7.57 -0.19
C LEU A 85 5.48 7.19 -1.64
N VAL A 86 4.41 6.40 -1.82
CA VAL A 86 3.89 6.06 -3.17
C VAL A 86 3.46 7.32 -3.93
N TYR A 87 2.76 8.24 -3.27
CA TYR A 87 2.38 9.52 -3.86
C TYR A 87 3.63 10.34 -4.26
N ARG A 88 4.60 10.48 -3.36
CA ARG A 88 5.87 11.20 -3.61
C ARG A 88 6.61 10.64 -4.82
N ARG A 89 6.72 9.32 -4.93
CA ARG A 89 7.44 8.64 -6.02
C ARG A 89 6.71 8.65 -7.36
N ARG A 90 5.39 8.80 -7.38
CA ARG A 90 4.57 8.90 -8.61
C ARG A 90 4.37 10.34 -9.06
N ASN A 91 5.43 11.14 -9.05
CA ASN A 91 5.40 12.56 -9.42
C ASN A 91 4.29 13.35 -8.70
N ARG A 92 4.09 13.06 -7.40
CA ARG A 92 3.08 13.72 -6.56
C ARG A 92 1.66 13.57 -7.12
N SER A 93 1.35 12.36 -7.58
CA SER A 93 0.02 12.00 -8.06
C SER A 93 -0.37 10.58 -7.66
N ILE A 94 -1.60 10.43 -7.19
CA ILE A 94 -2.22 9.13 -6.92
C ILE A 94 -3.72 9.24 -7.18
N SER A 95 -4.31 8.26 -7.88
CA SER A 95 -5.77 8.21 -7.97
C SER A 95 -6.36 7.59 -6.70
N PRO A 96 -7.59 7.94 -6.30
CA PRO A 96 -8.28 7.30 -5.18
C PRO A 96 -8.32 5.77 -5.28
N ALA A 97 -8.52 5.23 -6.49
CA ALA A 97 -8.50 3.79 -6.73
C ALA A 97 -7.11 3.17 -6.47
N VAL A 98 -6.03 3.86 -6.84
CA VAL A 98 -4.67 3.40 -6.55
C VAL A 98 -4.40 3.43 -5.05
N ALA A 99 -4.84 4.48 -4.34
CA ALA A 99 -4.70 4.60 -2.90
C ALA A 99 -5.43 3.49 -2.14
N VAL A 100 -6.69 3.21 -2.51
CA VAL A 100 -7.47 2.10 -1.95
C VAL A 100 -6.79 0.76 -2.21
N ALA A 101 -6.35 0.50 -3.44
CA ALA A 101 -5.67 -0.75 -3.76
C ALA A 101 -4.34 -0.91 -3.01
N THR A 102 -3.56 0.17 -2.85
CA THR A 102 -2.34 0.14 -2.02
C THR A 102 -2.66 -0.21 -0.58
N LEU A 103 -3.64 0.45 0.03
CA LEU A 103 -4.05 0.17 1.41
C LEU A 103 -4.53 -1.27 1.57
N MET A 104 -5.32 -1.79 0.63
CA MET A 104 -5.81 -3.16 0.66
C MET A 104 -4.69 -4.20 0.61
N ILE A 105 -3.63 -3.96 -0.15
CA ILE A 105 -2.44 -4.83 -0.14
C ILE A 105 -1.80 -4.82 1.25
N LEU A 106 -1.58 -3.64 1.83
CA LEU A 106 -0.89 -3.52 3.12
C LEU A 106 -1.67 -4.14 4.27
N LYS A 107 -3.00 -4.06 4.22
CA LYS A 107 -3.88 -4.78 5.15
C LYS A 107 -3.76 -6.29 5.02
N ARG A 108 -3.66 -6.81 3.78
CA ARG A 108 -3.41 -8.25 3.57
C ARG A 108 -2.05 -8.68 4.11
N TRP A 109 -1.03 -7.83 3.95
CA TRP A 109 0.29 -8.08 4.54
C TRP A 109 0.21 -8.10 6.07
N TYR A 110 -0.55 -7.21 6.70
CA TYR A 110 -0.75 -7.21 8.16
C TYR A 110 -1.43 -8.49 8.62
N HIS A 111 -2.52 -8.87 7.98
CA HIS A 111 -3.27 -10.07 8.33
C HIS A 111 -2.36 -11.31 8.25
N SER A 112 -1.64 -11.47 7.13
CA SER A 112 -0.72 -12.59 6.98
C SER A 112 0.52 -12.50 7.86
N LEU A 113 0.96 -11.29 8.25
CA LEU A 113 2.04 -11.14 9.23
C LEU A 113 1.63 -11.75 10.56
N PHE A 114 0.44 -11.41 11.04
CA PHE A 114 -0.10 -11.96 12.27
C PHE A 114 -0.34 -13.46 12.16
N GLU A 115 -0.96 -13.94 11.08
CA GLU A 115 -1.21 -15.38 10.87
C GLU A 115 0.08 -16.22 10.85
N VAL A 116 1.13 -15.73 10.18
CA VAL A 116 2.37 -16.49 9.96
C VAL A 116 3.33 -16.40 11.15
N THR A 117 3.33 -15.29 11.88
CA THR A 117 4.39 -14.99 12.86
C THR A 117 3.89 -14.63 14.26
N GLY A 118 2.59 -14.35 14.43
CA GLY A 118 2.03 -13.76 15.64
C GLY A 118 2.46 -12.31 15.91
N GLN A 119 3.28 -11.73 15.03
CA GLN A 119 3.77 -10.35 15.15
C GLN A 119 2.82 -9.37 14.47
N THR A 120 2.91 -8.10 14.89
CA THR A 120 2.12 -7.00 14.32
C THR A 120 2.98 -5.86 13.78
N HIS A 121 4.28 -5.83 14.08
CA HIS A 121 5.17 -4.74 13.70
C HIS A 121 5.77 -4.93 12.29
N PRO A 122 5.80 -3.91 11.41
CA PRO A 122 6.29 -4.03 10.02
C PRO A 122 7.73 -4.53 9.84
N VAL A 123 8.59 -4.34 10.85
CA VAL A 123 9.98 -4.86 10.86
C VAL A 123 10.03 -6.37 10.64
N TYR A 124 8.99 -7.11 11.03
CA TYR A 124 8.88 -8.56 10.87
C TYR A 124 8.33 -9.01 9.53
N LEU A 125 8.05 -8.09 8.59
CA LEU A 125 7.67 -8.47 7.23
C LEU A 125 8.77 -9.32 6.57
N THR A 126 8.35 -10.42 5.95
CA THR A 126 9.21 -11.33 5.20
C THR A 126 8.58 -11.63 3.83
N THR A 127 9.38 -12.20 2.92
CA THR A 127 8.85 -12.70 1.64
C THR A 127 7.72 -13.72 1.84
N GLY A 128 7.82 -14.58 2.86
CA GLY A 128 6.79 -15.57 3.17
C GLY A 128 5.46 -14.95 3.59
N VAL A 129 5.50 -13.84 4.34
CA VAL A 129 4.29 -13.07 4.70
C VAL A 129 3.61 -12.49 3.46
N ILE A 130 4.38 -11.90 2.55
CA ILE A 130 3.84 -11.34 1.30
C ILE A 130 3.27 -12.45 0.42
N GLN A 131 3.97 -13.57 0.28
CA GLN A 131 3.50 -14.73 -0.49
C GLN A 131 2.18 -15.25 0.09
N ARG A 132 2.12 -15.51 1.40
CA ARG A 132 0.91 -15.99 2.07
C ARG A 132 -0.28 -15.05 1.86
N SER A 133 -0.05 -13.74 1.91
CA SER A 133 -1.10 -12.74 1.69
C SER A 133 -1.69 -12.81 0.28
N MET A 134 -0.87 -13.11 -0.72
CA MET A 134 -1.29 -13.22 -2.11
C MET A 134 -1.91 -14.59 -2.40
N ASP A 135 -1.42 -15.65 -1.77
CA ASP A 135 -2.00 -17.00 -1.87
C ASP A 135 -3.41 -17.03 -1.28
N ASN A 136 -3.62 -16.42 -0.10
CA ASN A 136 -4.95 -16.28 0.52
C ASN A 136 -5.92 -15.50 -0.39
N LEU A 137 -5.43 -14.43 -1.04
CA LEU A 137 -6.23 -13.70 -2.03
C LEU A 137 -6.54 -14.56 -3.26
N SER A 138 -5.56 -15.30 -3.79
CA SER A 138 -5.73 -16.17 -4.95
C SER A 138 -6.74 -17.29 -4.66
N ALA A 139 -6.64 -17.96 -3.51
CA ALA A 139 -7.55 -19.03 -3.10
C ALA A 139 -8.99 -18.56 -2.93
N ALA A 140 -9.20 -17.32 -2.48
CA ALA A 140 -10.53 -16.73 -2.32
C ALA A 140 -11.08 -16.06 -3.59
N SER A 141 -10.30 -16.04 -4.68
CA SER A 141 -10.68 -15.42 -5.96
C SER A 141 -11.06 -16.46 -7.00
N SER A 142 -11.90 -16.05 -7.96
CA SER A 142 -12.13 -16.84 -9.16
C SER A 142 -10.83 -17.02 -9.94
N LEU A 143 -10.68 -18.19 -10.56
CA LEU A 143 -9.54 -18.48 -11.42
C LEU A 143 -9.40 -17.41 -12.51
N GLY A 144 -8.21 -16.82 -12.64
CA GLY A 144 -7.95 -15.78 -13.63
C GLY A 144 -8.44 -14.37 -13.29
N ASP A 145 -8.87 -14.08 -12.05
CA ASP A 145 -9.29 -12.72 -11.64
C ASP A 145 -8.16 -11.69 -11.89
N PRO A 146 -8.34 -10.72 -12.81
CA PRO A 146 -7.31 -9.74 -13.15
C PRO A 146 -6.91 -8.85 -11.96
N ASN A 147 -7.79 -8.68 -10.96
CA ASN A 147 -7.46 -7.95 -9.75
C ASN A 147 -6.39 -8.67 -8.92
N THR A 148 -6.41 -10.01 -8.91
CA THR A 148 -5.39 -10.81 -8.23
C THR A 148 -4.03 -10.60 -8.86
N ALA A 149 -3.94 -10.66 -10.20
CA ALA A 149 -2.70 -10.40 -10.93
C ALA A 149 -2.18 -8.97 -10.70
N ASN A 150 -3.07 -7.98 -10.72
CA ASN A 150 -2.75 -6.58 -10.42
C ASN A 150 -2.21 -6.40 -8.99
N TYR A 151 -2.79 -7.07 -8.00
CA TYR A 151 -2.31 -7.03 -6.62
C TYR A 151 -0.94 -7.67 -6.46
N LYS A 152 -0.71 -8.85 -7.06
CA LYS A 152 0.61 -9.50 -7.08
C LYS A 152 1.68 -8.58 -7.70
N GLY A 153 1.39 -7.97 -8.86
CA GLY A 153 2.32 -7.04 -9.51
C GLY A 153 2.61 -5.79 -8.67
N ARG A 154 1.60 -5.25 -7.97
CA ARG A 154 1.79 -4.11 -7.06
C ARG A 154 2.64 -4.47 -5.84
N CYS A 155 2.58 -5.71 -5.33
CA CYS A 155 3.45 -6.16 -4.24
C CYS A 155 4.93 -6.05 -4.62
N VAL A 156 5.29 -6.36 -5.87
CA VAL A 156 6.67 -6.22 -6.38
C VAL A 156 7.15 -4.77 -6.30
N SER A 157 6.28 -3.80 -6.61
CA SER A 157 6.63 -2.39 -6.50
C SER A 157 6.69 -1.90 -5.06
N LEU A 158 5.74 -2.31 -4.21
CA LEU A 158 5.70 -1.90 -2.81
C LEU A 158 6.87 -2.45 -2.00
N GLN A 159 7.25 -3.71 -2.21
CA GLN A 159 8.40 -4.28 -1.49
C GLN A 159 9.71 -3.55 -1.82
N LYS A 160 9.88 -3.04 -3.06
CA LYS A 160 11.08 -2.27 -3.43
C LYS A 160 11.16 -0.98 -2.63
N LEU A 161 10.03 -0.32 -2.40
CA LEU A 161 9.96 0.87 -1.54
C LEU A 161 10.30 0.52 -0.08
N VAL A 162 9.78 -0.60 0.43
CA VAL A 162 10.08 -1.09 1.78
C VAL A 162 11.57 -1.45 1.93
N ASN A 163 12.13 -2.21 1.00
CA ASN A 163 13.55 -2.59 0.99
C ASN A 163 14.47 -1.37 0.96
N HIS A 164 14.10 -0.32 0.22
CA HIS A 164 14.88 0.92 0.19
C HIS A 164 14.96 1.60 1.56
N GLN A 165 13.96 1.42 2.43
CA GLN A 165 14.01 1.96 3.81
C GLN A 165 14.85 1.09 4.76
N SER A 166 15.18 -0.14 4.37
CA SER A 166 16.05 -1.06 5.12
C SER A 166 15.62 -1.33 6.57
N PHE A 167 14.34 -1.15 6.91
CA PHE A 167 13.85 -1.38 8.28
C PHE A 167 13.42 -2.83 8.55
N THR A 168 13.17 -3.65 7.52
CA THR A 168 12.81 -5.06 7.73
C THR A 168 14.01 -5.89 8.19
N LEU A 169 13.80 -6.94 8.97
CA LEU A 169 14.87 -7.84 9.42
C LEU A 169 15.52 -8.61 8.26
N VAL A 170 14.76 -8.82 7.19
CA VAL A 170 15.21 -9.49 5.96
C VAL A 170 14.83 -8.65 4.75
N THR A 171 15.61 -8.73 3.68
CA THR A 171 15.23 -8.14 2.39
C THR A 171 14.07 -8.93 1.79
N LEU A 172 13.02 -8.23 1.39
CA LEU A 172 11.86 -8.81 0.73
C LEU A 172 12.22 -9.17 -0.72
N GLN A 173 11.88 -10.38 -1.14
CA GLN A 173 12.23 -10.95 -2.45
C GLN A 173 11.02 -11.61 -3.11
N TYR A 174 9.84 -11.01 -2.94
CA TYR A 174 8.61 -11.50 -3.54
C TYR A 174 8.69 -11.43 -5.08
N VAL A 175 8.23 -12.48 -5.76
CA VAL A 175 8.13 -12.53 -7.22
C VAL A 175 6.67 -12.83 -7.56
N SER A 176 6.10 -12.15 -8.55
CA SER A 176 4.75 -12.45 -9.01
C SER A 176 4.77 -13.55 -10.07
N ASP A 177 4.00 -14.61 -9.87
CA ASP A 177 3.95 -15.78 -10.77
C ASP A 177 3.26 -15.52 -12.13
N GLY A 178 2.74 -14.30 -12.35
CA GLY A 178 2.00 -13.94 -13.56
C GLY A 178 2.71 -12.87 -14.40
N GLN A 179 2.61 -12.99 -15.73
CA GLN A 179 3.03 -11.93 -16.66
C GLN A 179 2.25 -10.64 -16.35
N TYR A 180 2.97 -9.62 -15.91
CA TYR A 180 2.42 -8.30 -15.61
C TYR A 180 1.94 -7.61 -16.90
N THR A 181 0.63 -7.48 -17.11
CA THR A 181 0.05 -6.92 -18.35
C THR A 181 -0.30 -5.43 -18.29
N ASN A 182 0.08 -4.69 -17.25
CA ASN A 182 -0.10 -3.22 -17.26
C ASN A 182 1.03 -2.53 -18.05
N GLN A 183 0.99 -2.69 -19.38
CA GLN A 183 1.65 -1.82 -20.35
C GLN A 183 0.83 -0.56 -20.69
N THR A 184 -0.28 -0.31 -19.99
CA THR A 184 -1.11 0.88 -20.19
C THR A 184 -0.53 2.08 -19.44
N ASN A 185 0.53 2.65 -20.03
CA ASN A 185 0.88 4.10 -20.05
C ASN A 185 2.21 4.36 -20.79
N LEU A 186 2.61 3.52 -21.74
CA LEU A 186 3.48 3.98 -22.83
C LEU A 186 2.55 4.47 -23.94
N THR A 187 2.36 5.79 -24.00
CA THR A 187 1.81 6.47 -25.17
C THR A 187 2.67 6.09 -26.37
N ARG A 188 2.23 5.10 -27.16
CA ARG A 188 2.68 4.94 -28.53
C ARG A 188 2.15 6.17 -29.27
N LYS A 189 2.94 7.25 -29.31
CA LYS A 189 2.74 8.33 -30.28
C LYS A 189 2.68 7.63 -31.65
N ALA A 190 1.47 7.49 -32.17
CA ALA A 190 1.27 7.13 -33.56
C ALA A 190 1.87 8.29 -34.37
N GLY A 191 3.02 8.05 -35.00
CA GLY A 191 3.51 8.91 -36.05
C GLY A 191 2.47 8.90 -37.16
N LYS A 192 1.72 10.00 -37.30
CA LYS A 192 1.03 10.31 -38.55
C LYS A 192 2.10 10.71 -39.56
N PRO A 193 2.21 10.07 -40.73
CA PRO A 193 2.83 10.73 -41.85
C PRO A 193 1.90 11.86 -42.31
N TRP A 194 2.43 13.07 -42.39
CA TRP A 194 1.82 14.14 -43.17
C TRP A 194 1.99 13.83 -44.66
N ARG A 195 1.08 14.39 -45.46
CA ARG A 195 0.86 14.20 -46.90
C ARG A 195 2.13 14.15 -47.74
#